data_AF-A0A957INM9-F1
#
_entry.id   AF-A0A957INM9-F1
#
_cell.length_a   1.000
_cell.length_b   1.000
_cell.length_c   1.000
_cell.angle_alpha   90.00
_cell.angle_beta   90.00
_cell.angle_gamma   90.00
#
_symmetry.space_group_name_H-M   'P 1'
#
loop_
_entity.id
_entity.type
_entity.pdbx_description
1 polymer ?
#
loop_
_entity_poly.entity_id
_entity_poly.type
_entity_poly.pdbx_seq_one_letter_code
_entity_poly.pdbx_strand_id
1 'polypeptide(L)'
;MTQMNGAAAPAYDVSALLARIEALEQRVGELEESPAQDIEDRLAMVVFSGDLDKAIASFIIATGAAAMGLDVSMFFTFWGLSVIKKKTKFADKTILEQGFAAMLPGGSKNLPLSQMSFFGAGSKIIRKLMKDHDVTSLEEMIGMAQEFGVRMVACEMSKELLGVHDDELIDGIEFGGVATFMGDASRAKASLFI
;
A
#
# COMPACT_ATOMS: atom_id res chain seq x y z
N MET A 1 -29.00 -6.99 -72.17
CA MET A 1 -27.59 -7.20 -71.79
C MET A 1 -27.29 -6.33 -70.59
N THR A 2 -27.36 -6.89 -69.39
CA THR A 2 -26.91 -6.22 -68.16
C THR A 2 -25.94 -7.18 -67.49
N GLN A 3 -24.64 -6.90 -67.59
CA GLN A 3 -23.62 -7.66 -66.89
C GLN A 3 -23.77 -7.40 -65.38
N MET A 4 -24.07 -8.47 -64.63
CA MET A 4 -23.91 -8.47 -63.18
C MET A 4 -22.43 -8.68 -62.89
N ASN A 5 -21.76 -7.63 -62.44
CA ASN A 5 -20.38 -7.69 -61.98
C ASN A 5 -20.38 -8.32 -60.57
N GLY A 6 -20.17 -9.64 -60.51
CA GLY A 6 -20.00 -10.36 -59.25
C GLY A 6 -18.64 -10.03 -58.65
N ALA A 7 -18.60 -9.14 -57.67
CA ALA A 7 -17.41 -8.94 -56.84
C ALA A 7 -17.13 -10.26 -56.11
N ALA A 8 -16.07 -10.97 -56.53
CA ALA A 8 -15.62 -12.19 -55.90
C ALA A 8 -15.27 -11.88 -54.44
N ALA A 9 -15.87 -12.63 -53.51
CA ALA A 9 -15.48 -12.60 -52.11
C ALA A 9 -13.96 -12.89 -52.02
N PRO A 10 -13.21 -12.20 -51.14
CA PRO A 10 -11.77 -12.39 -51.05
C PRO A 10 -11.48 -13.88 -50.80
N ALA A 11 -10.62 -14.46 -51.63
CA ALA A 11 -10.18 -15.84 -51.46
C ALA A 11 -9.35 -15.92 -50.18
N TYR A 12 -9.95 -16.45 -49.11
CA TYR A 12 -9.25 -16.66 -47.86
C TYR A 12 -8.27 -17.82 -48.04
N ASP A 13 -6.98 -17.54 -47.84
CA ASP A 13 -5.95 -18.58 -47.81
C ASP A 13 -6.10 -19.38 -46.51
N VAL A 14 -6.75 -20.55 -46.64
CA VAL A 14 -6.98 -21.47 -45.54
C VAL A 14 -5.66 -21.97 -44.94
N SER A 15 -4.61 -22.13 -45.74
CA SER A 15 -3.30 -22.57 -45.24
C SER A 15 -2.65 -21.51 -44.36
N ALA A 16 -2.74 -20.24 -44.78
CA ALA A 16 -2.25 -19.13 -43.97
C ALA A 16 -3.04 -18.97 -42.67
N LEU A 17 -4.35 -19.21 -42.70
CA LEU A 17 -5.20 -19.19 -41.51
C LEU A 17 -4.86 -20.31 -40.53
N LEU A 18 -4.64 -21.54 -41.01
CA LEU A 18 -4.26 -22.68 -40.19
C LEU A 18 -2.90 -22.47 -39.51
N ALA A 19 -1.90 -21.97 -40.25
CA ALA A 19 -0.59 -21.63 -39.68
C ALA A 19 -0.68 -20.55 -38.60
N ARG A 20 -1.61 -19.59 -38.74
CA ARG A 20 -1.84 -18.57 -37.72
C ARG A 20 -2.54 -19.12 -36.48
N ILE A 21 -3.45 -20.08 -36.64
CA ILE A 21 -4.12 -20.75 -35.50
C ILE A 21 -3.09 -21.55 -34.71
N GLU A 22 -2.24 -22.33 -35.37
CA GLU A 22 -1.18 -23.10 -34.72
C GLU A 22 -0.21 -22.19 -33.94
N ALA A 23 0.19 -21.07 -34.52
CA ALA A 23 1.02 -20.07 -33.84
C ALA A 23 0.30 -19.39 -32.65
N LEU A 24 -1.03 -19.26 -32.70
CA LEU A 24 -1.81 -18.72 -31.59
C LEU A 24 -2.00 -19.75 -30.49
N GLU A 25 -2.28 -21.01 -30.82
CA GLU A 25 -2.40 -22.12 -29.87
C GLU A 25 -1.08 -22.32 -29.10
N GLN A 26 0.06 -22.24 -29.78
CA GLN A 26 1.37 -22.30 -29.13
C GLN A 26 1.57 -21.16 -28.13
N ARG A 27 1.25 -19.91 -28.52
CA ARG A 27 1.36 -18.74 -27.63
C ARG A 27 0.39 -18.80 -26.46
N VAL A 28 -0.81 -19.35 -26.66
CA VAL A 28 -1.78 -19.58 -25.58
C VAL A 28 -1.25 -20.63 -24.62
N GLY A 29 -0.72 -21.76 -25.12
CA GLY A 29 -0.08 -22.78 -24.29
C GLY A 29 1.08 -22.23 -23.47
N GLU A 30 1.97 -21.43 -24.07
CA GLU A 30 3.06 -20.76 -23.35
C GLU A 30 2.57 -19.81 -22.25
N LEU A 31 1.47 -19.09 -22.48
CA LEU A 31 0.87 -18.18 -21.49
C LEU A 31 0.10 -18.95 -20.39
N GLU A 32 -0.52 -20.07 -20.72
CA GLU A 32 -1.24 -20.94 -19.77
C GLU A 32 -0.28 -21.74 -18.87
N GLU A 33 0.89 -22.11 -19.37
CA GLU A 33 1.98 -22.69 -18.58
C GLU A 33 2.74 -21.63 -17.76
N SER A 34 2.62 -20.35 -18.13
CA SER A 34 3.27 -19.22 -17.47
C SER A 34 2.32 -18.06 -17.11
N PRO A 35 1.24 -18.30 -16.35
CA PRO A 35 0.31 -17.24 -15.95
C PRO A 35 1.01 -16.35 -14.92
N ALA A 36 1.56 -15.21 -15.37
CA ALA A 36 2.25 -14.22 -14.53
C ALA A 36 3.08 -14.84 -13.38
N GLN A 37 4.08 -15.66 -13.74
CA GLN A 37 4.80 -16.57 -12.82
C GLN A 37 5.46 -15.91 -11.59
N ASP A 38 5.51 -14.57 -11.52
CA ASP A 38 6.12 -13.82 -10.43
C ASP A 38 5.12 -13.02 -9.57
N ILE A 39 3.81 -13.17 -9.78
CA ILE A 39 2.79 -12.48 -8.99
C ILE A 39 2.32 -13.36 -7.81
N GLU A 40 2.75 -12.99 -6.61
CA GLU A 40 2.43 -13.61 -5.34
C GLU A 40 1.08 -13.13 -4.79
N ASP A 41 0.44 -13.93 -3.92
CA ASP A 41 -0.71 -13.56 -3.10
C ASP A 41 -0.33 -12.50 -2.05
N ARG A 42 -0.01 -11.31 -2.54
CA ARG A 42 0.60 -10.23 -1.78
C ARG A 42 -0.04 -8.89 -2.07
N LEU A 43 -0.20 -8.09 -1.03
CA LEU A 43 -0.52 -6.68 -1.09
C LEU A 43 0.69 -5.88 -0.60
N ALA A 44 1.23 -5.03 -1.46
CA ALA A 44 2.23 -4.03 -1.05
C ALA A 44 1.57 -2.66 -0.96
N MET A 45 1.88 -1.86 0.05
CA MET A 45 1.38 -0.49 0.11
C MET A 45 2.40 0.47 0.68
N VAL A 46 2.43 1.68 0.11
CA VAL A 46 3.10 2.83 0.72
C VAL A 46 2.10 3.58 1.59
N VAL A 47 2.46 3.77 2.85
CA VAL A 47 1.77 4.70 3.75
C VAL A 47 2.62 5.96 3.83
N PHE A 48 2.29 6.93 2.98
CA PHE A 48 2.93 8.24 2.91
C PHE A 48 2.18 9.26 3.77
N SER A 49 0.84 9.22 3.77
CA SER A 49 0.02 10.18 4.49
C SER A 49 0.09 9.97 6.01
N GLY A 50 0.19 11.09 6.73
CA GLY A 50 0.13 11.15 8.20
C GLY A 50 -1.25 11.56 8.73
N ASP A 51 -2.30 11.37 7.94
CA ASP A 51 -3.68 11.73 8.31
C ASP A 51 -4.41 10.53 8.92
N LEU A 52 -5.20 10.77 9.96
CA LEU A 52 -5.90 9.75 10.74
C LEU A 52 -6.85 8.89 9.89
N ASP A 53 -7.68 9.53 9.08
CA ASP A 53 -8.67 8.88 8.21
C ASP A 53 -8.01 8.02 7.13
N LYS A 54 -6.91 8.49 6.55
CA LYS A 54 -6.13 7.71 5.59
C LYS A 54 -5.40 6.55 6.26
N ALA A 55 -4.83 6.75 7.44
CA ALA A 55 -4.22 5.68 8.23
C ALA A 55 -5.25 4.60 8.58
N ILE A 56 -6.45 4.99 9.03
CA ILE A 56 -7.56 4.04 9.27
C ILE A 56 -7.88 3.26 7.98
N ALA A 57 -8.01 3.94 6.83
CA ALA A 57 -8.24 3.27 5.57
C ALA A 57 -7.13 2.27 5.20
N SER A 58 -5.85 2.65 5.36
CA SER A 58 -4.71 1.76 5.12
C SER A 58 -4.79 0.49 5.98
N PHE A 59 -5.09 0.64 7.27
CA PHE A 59 -5.15 -0.50 8.18
C PHE A 59 -6.40 -1.37 8.00
N ILE A 60 -7.55 -0.80 7.60
CA ILE A 60 -8.72 -1.58 7.20
C ILE A 60 -8.40 -2.45 5.99
N ILE A 61 -7.74 -1.89 4.97
CA ILE A 61 -7.35 -2.63 3.78
C ILE A 61 -6.31 -3.70 4.13
N ALA A 62 -5.28 -3.36 4.91
CA ALA A 62 -4.23 -4.28 5.30
C ALA A 62 -4.75 -5.47 6.12
N THR A 63 -5.55 -5.21 7.15
CA THR A 63 -6.14 -6.27 7.99
C THR A 63 -7.14 -7.12 7.21
N GLY A 64 -7.95 -6.52 6.33
CA GLY A 64 -8.84 -7.24 5.43
C GLY A 64 -8.10 -8.15 4.45
N ALA A 65 -7.02 -7.65 3.83
CA ALA A 65 -6.19 -8.44 2.92
C ALA A 65 -5.49 -9.60 3.64
N ALA A 66 -4.93 -9.36 4.83
CA ALA A 66 -4.32 -10.40 5.66
C ALA A 66 -5.34 -11.48 6.07
N ALA A 67 -6.56 -11.07 6.45
CA ALA A 67 -7.65 -12.00 6.77
C ALA A 67 -8.11 -12.83 5.55
N MET A 68 -7.91 -12.33 4.33
CA MET A 68 -8.14 -13.06 3.08
C MET A 68 -6.97 -13.97 2.67
N GLY A 69 -5.90 -14.04 3.49
CA GLY A 69 -4.74 -14.89 3.24
C GLY A 69 -3.67 -14.27 2.35
N LEU A 70 -3.69 -12.95 2.11
CA LEU A 70 -2.62 -12.26 1.40
C LEU A 70 -1.48 -11.93 2.37
N ASP A 71 -0.24 -12.08 1.90
CA ASP A 71 0.92 -11.49 2.55
C ASP A 71 0.85 -9.97 2.40
N VAL A 72 0.87 -9.21 3.50
CA VAL A 72 0.76 -7.76 3.45
C VAL A 72 2.07 -7.09 3.88
N SER A 73 2.56 -6.17 3.05
CA SER A 73 3.71 -5.31 3.34
C SER A 73 3.29 -3.85 3.31
N MET A 74 3.50 -3.15 4.43
CA MET A 74 3.20 -1.73 4.60
C MET A 74 4.52 -0.95 4.76
N PHE A 75 4.85 -0.11 3.79
CA PHE A 75 6.03 0.74 3.78
C PHE A 75 5.69 2.16 4.24
N PHE A 76 6.08 2.51 5.47
CA PHE A 76 5.84 3.81 6.08
C PHE A 76 6.96 4.78 5.73
N THR A 77 6.60 5.88 5.07
CA THR A 77 7.55 6.89 4.60
C THR A 77 7.02 8.29 4.85
N PHE A 78 7.91 9.28 4.94
CA PHE A 78 7.56 10.67 5.27
C PHE A 78 6.60 10.76 6.47
N TRP A 79 5.42 11.38 6.29
CA TRP A 79 4.44 11.66 7.34
C TRP A 79 3.84 10.39 7.92
N GLY A 80 3.75 9.33 7.10
CA GLY A 80 3.27 8.02 7.49
C GLY A 80 4.06 7.38 8.63
N LEU A 81 5.34 7.77 8.84
CA LEU A 81 6.10 7.34 10.02
C LEU A 81 5.40 7.72 11.33
N SER A 82 4.65 8.81 11.36
CA SER A 82 3.93 9.25 12.55
C SER A 82 2.80 8.30 12.96
N VAL A 83 2.32 7.47 12.02
CA VAL A 83 1.29 6.46 12.28
C VAL A 83 1.82 5.36 13.20
N ILE A 84 3.09 4.97 13.02
CA ILE A 84 3.76 3.89 13.77
C ILE A 84 4.67 4.39 14.89
N LYS A 85 4.61 5.69 15.23
CA LYS A 85 5.29 6.24 16.40
C LYS A 85 4.54 5.91 17.70
N LYS A 86 5.29 5.58 18.75
CA LYS A 86 4.79 5.40 20.12
C LYS A 86 5.11 6.58 21.05
N LYS A 87 6.10 7.41 20.71
CA LYS A 87 6.48 8.61 21.46
C LYS A 87 7.22 9.63 20.59
N THR A 88 7.38 10.85 21.12
CA THR A 88 8.31 11.86 20.58
C THR A 88 9.50 12.02 21.52
N LYS A 89 10.71 12.05 20.95
CA LYS A 89 11.98 12.34 21.64
C LYS A 89 12.57 13.64 21.11
N PHE A 90 13.14 14.45 22.00
CA PHE A 90 13.86 15.69 21.67
C PHE A 90 15.36 15.61 22.02
N ALA A 91 15.74 14.70 22.92
CA ALA A 91 17.13 14.45 23.26
C ALA A 91 17.86 13.75 22.11
N ASP A 92 19.18 14.00 22.01
CA ASP A 92 20.07 13.41 20.99
C ASP A 92 19.69 13.78 19.54
N LYS A 93 19.07 14.96 19.35
CA LYS A 93 18.65 15.50 18.05
C LYS A 93 19.27 16.88 17.82
N THR A 94 19.59 17.17 16.57
CA THR A 94 19.96 18.51 16.10
C THR A 94 18.80 19.49 16.27
N ILE A 95 19.09 20.80 16.20
CA ILE A 95 18.06 21.85 16.33
C ILE A 95 16.95 21.69 15.26
N LEU A 96 17.32 21.29 14.04
CA LEU A 96 16.36 21.09 12.95
C LEU A 96 15.47 19.86 13.22
N GLU A 97 16.06 18.74 13.64
CA GLU A 97 15.32 17.53 14.01
C GLU A 97 14.41 17.76 15.23
N GLN A 98 14.84 18.57 16.20
CA GLN A 98 13.98 19.01 17.30
C GLN A 98 12.78 19.82 16.81
N GLY A 99 13.00 20.68 15.80
CA GLY A 99 11.93 21.42 15.12
C GLY A 99 10.93 20.48 14.45
N PHE A 100 11.39 19.50 13.68
CA PHE A 100 10.52 18.50 13.07
C PHE A 100 9.81 17.64 14.12
N ALA A 101 10.50 17.20 15.17
CA ALA A 101 9.90 16.44 16.27
C ALA A 101 8.78 17.20 16.99
N ALA A 102 8.86 18.53 17.06
CA ALA A 102 7.81 19.37 17.63
C ALA A 102 6.60 19.55 16.70
N MET A 103 6.81 19.49 15.38
CA MET A 103 5.74 19.66 14.38
C MET A 103 5.04 18.34 14.03
N LEU A 104 5.75 17.22 14.08
CA LEU A 104 5.22 15.91 13.72
C LEU A 104 4.37 15.32 14.87
N PRO A 105 3.26 14.62 14.56
CA PRO A 105 2.52 13.88 15.56
C PRO A 105 3.41 12.89 16.33
N GLY A 106 3.16 12.76 17.62
CA GLY A 106 3.89 11.83 18.49
C GLY A 106 3.48 10.36 18.38
N GLY A 107 2.44 10.09 17.60
CA GLY A 107 1.90 8.75 17.37
C GLY A 107 0.50 8.80 16.77
N SER A 108 -0.07 7.61 16.57
CA SER A 108 -1.39 7.39 15.94
C SER A 108 -2.53 8.21 16.58
N LYS A 109 -2.48 8.44 17.90
CA LYS A 109 -3.49 9.19 18.67
C LYS A 109 -3.47 10.69 18.37
N ASN A 110 -2.39 11.21 17.81
CA ASN A 110 -2.17 12.64 17.57
C ASN A 110 -2.30 13.02 16.09
N LEU A 111 -2.71 12.08 15.22
CA LEU A 111 -2.83 12.34 13.79
C LEU A 111 -3.98 13.33 13.49
N PRO A 112 -3.74 14.33 12.63
CA PRO A 112 -4.80 15.22 12.14
C PRO A 112 -5.73 14.47 11.17
N LEU A 113 -6.92 15.00 10.91
CA LEU A 113 -7.75 14.54 9.80
C LEU A 113 -7.32 15.19 8.48
N SER A 114 -7.39 14.45 7.38
CA SER A 114 -7.07 14.95 6.03
C SER A 114 -8.04 16.02 5.56
N GLN A 115 -9.30 15.92 5.98
CA GLN A 115 -10.36 16.88 5.71
C GLN A 115 -11.18 17.16 6.98
N MET A 116 -11.76 18.35 7.06
CA MET A 116 -12.59 18.74 8.22
C MET A 116 -11.85 18.62 9.57
N SER A 117 -10.58 19.02 9.61
CA SER A 117 -9.76 18.96 10.84
C SER A 117 -10.28 19.87 11.97
N PHE A 118 -11.01 20.95 11.65
CA PHE A 118 -11.57 21.90 12.63
C PHE A 118 -10.56 22.32 13.72
N PHE A 119 -9.37 22.78 13.30
CA PHE A 119 -8.27 23.13 14.21
C PHE A 119 -7.87 22.00 15.19
N GLY A 120 -7.94 20.74 14.73
CA GLY A 120 -7.60 19.55 15.52
C GLY A 120 -8.77 18.94 16.31
N ALA A 121 -9.95 19.58 16.32
CA ALA A 121 -11.14 19.00 16.95
C ALA A 121 -11.70 17.81 16.15
N GLY A 122 -11.53 17.81 14.82
CA GLY A 122 -12.07 16.78 13.93
C GLY A 122 -11.61 15.37 14.29
N SER A 123 -10.33 15.17 14.60
CA SER A 123 -9.78 13.86 14.99
C SER A 123 -10.44 13.30 16.26
N LYS A 124 -10.84 14.15 17.20
CA LYS A 124 -11.56 13.71 18.41
C LYS A 124 -13.01 13.35 18.10
N ILE A 125 -13.67 14.13 17.24
CA ILE A 125 -15.05 13.90 16.83
C ILE A 125 -15.18 12.58 16.09
N ILE A 126 -14.32 12.33 15.09
CA ILE A 126 -14.37 11.08 14.31
C ILE A 126 -14.07 9.86 15.17
N ARG A 127 -13.09 9.94 16.08
CA ARG A 127 -12.77 8.84 17.01
C ARG A 127 -13.93 8.55 17.96
N LYS A 128 -14.63 9.58 18.41
CA LYS A 128 -15.85 9.41 19.20
C LYS A 128 -16.95 8.74 18.37
N LEU A 129 -17.18 9.19 17.14
CA LEU A 129 -18.17 8.60 16.24
C LEU A 129 -17.85 7.12 15.98
N MET A 130 -16.59 6.79 15.67
CA MET A 130 -16.14 5.40 15.49
C MET A 130 -16.46 4.56 16.72
N LYS A 131 -16.11 5.04 17.92
CA LYS A 131 -16.41 4.34 19.17
C LYS A 131 -17.92 4.17 19.40
N ASP A 132 -18.72 5.20 19.13
CA ASP A 132 -20.17 5.15 19.30
C ASP A 132 -20.84 4.18 18.31
N HIS A 133 -20.19 3.87 17.18
CA HIS A 133 -20.62 2.91 16.17
C HIS A 133 -19.87 1.56 16.22
N ASP A 134 -19.14 1.28 17.30
CA ASP A 134 -18.38 0.04 17.49
C ASP A 134 -17.36 -0.25 16.37
N VAL A 135 -16.79 0.81 15.79
CA VAL A 135 -15.71 0.73 14.82
C VAL A 135 -14.38 0.67 15.57
N THR A 136 -13.59 -0.37 15.27
CA THR A 136 -12.24 -0.57 15.81
C THR A 136 -11.39 0.68 15.68
N SER A 137 -10.62 1.00 16.72
CA SER A 137 -9.70 2.14 16.68
C SER A 137 -8.48 1.85 15.81
N LEU A 138 -7.81 2.90 15.32
CA LEU A 138 -6.55 2.74 14.57
C LEU A 138 -5.51 1.96 15.38
N GLU A 139 -5.43 2.20 16.69
CA GLU A 139 -4.50 1.54 17.59
C GLU A 139 -4.74 0.04 17.70
N GLU A 140 -6.01 -0.37 17.78
CA GLU A 140 -6.40 -1.78 17.77
C GLU A 140 -6.14 -2.42 16.39
N MET A 141 -6.39 -1.69 15.29
CA MET A 141 -6.08 -2.20 13.95
C MET A 141 -4.58 -2.40 13.73
N ILE A 142 -3.72 -1.53 14.29
CA ILE A 142 -2.26 -1.70 14.28
C ILE A 142 -1.88 -3.00 15.01
N GLY A 143 -2.47 -3.25 16.19
CA GLY A 143 -2.25 -4.49 16.92
C GLY A 143 -2.70 -5.72 16.15
N MET A 144 -3.91 -5.69 15.55
CA MET A 144 -4.41 -6.76 14.70
C MET A 144 -3.52 -7.02 13.49
N ALA A 145 -2.99 -5.97 12.86
CA ALA A 145 -2.05 -6.11 11.75
C ALA A 145 -0.78 -6.85 12.19
N GLN A 146 -0.23 -6.54 13.38
CA GLN A 146 0.91 -7.27 13.93
C GLN A 146 0.57 -8.74 14.21
N GLU A 147 -0.60 -9.00 14.79
CA GLU A 147 -1.07 -10.37 15.09
C GLU A 147 -1.28 -11.19 13.82
N PHE A 148 -1.73 -10.56 12.73
CA PHE A 148 -1.91 -11.20 11.43
C PHE A 148 -0.59 -11.34 10.63
N GLY A 149 0.54 -10.91 11.19
CA GLY A 149 1.84 -11.01 10.52
C GLY A 149 2.02 -10.00 9.38
N VAL A 150 1.27 -8.89 9.39
CA VAL A 150 1.48 -7.79 8.44
C VAL A 150 2.88 -7.23 8.65
N ARG A 151 3.68 -7.25 7.59
CA ARG A 151 5.04 -6.75 7.59
C ARG A 151 5.01 -5.23 7.53
N MET A 152 5.47 -4.56 8.58
CA MET A 152 5.53 -3.10 8.65
C MET A 152 6.97 -2.62 8.56
N VAL A 153 7.27 -1.84 7.53
CA VAL A 153 8.63 -1.38 7.20
C VAL A 153 8.70 0.15 7.31
N ALA A 154 9.59 0.66 8.15
CA ALA A 154 9.92 2.08 8.21
C ALA A 154 11.01 2.43 7.19
N CYS A 155 10.74 3.47 6.39
CA CYS A 155 11.70 4.02 5.44
C CYS A 155 12.92 4.62 6.17
N GLU A 156 14.09 4.02 6.00
CA GLU A 156 15.34 4.47 6.64
C GLU A 156 15.65 5.94 6.30
N MET A 157 15.55 6.29 5.01
CA MET A 157 15.82 7.66 4.56
C MET A 157 14.87 8.68 5.19
N SER A 158 13.57 8.36 5.30
CA SER A 158 12.62 9.28 5.94
C SER A 158 12.84 9.37 7.45
N LYS A 159 13.21 8.26 8.09
CA LYS A 159 13.55 8.20 9.51
C LYS A 159 14.73 9.13 9.81
N GLU A 160 15.81 9.01 9.04
CA GLU A 160 16.99 9.87 9.14
C GLU A 160 16.66 11.33 8.85
N LEU A 161 15.95 11.61 7.75
CA LEU A 161 15.61 12.98 7.34
C LEU A 161 14.75 13.72 8.37
N LEU A 162 13.80 13.02 9.00
CA LEU A 162 12.89 13.60 9.99
C LEU A 162 13.42 13.48 11.43
N GLY A 163 14.60 12.88 11.61
CA GLY A 163 15.20 12.62 12.92
C GLY A 163 14.32 11.77 13.82
N VAL A 164 13.66 10.74 13.29
CA VAL A 164 12.89 9.76 14.08
C VAL A 164 13.83 8.66 14.52
N HIS A 165 13.86 8.29 15.80
CA HIS A 165 14.72 7.23 16.30
C HIS A 165 13.98 5.91 16.43
N ASP A 166 14.69 4.78 16.38
CA ASP A 166 14.10 3.43 16.44
C ASP A 166 13.28 3.23 17.71
N ASP A 167 13.73 3.80 18.84
CA ASP A 167 13.03 3.72 20.11
C ASP A 167 11.74 4.54 20.15
N GLU A 168 11.50 5.44 19.19
CA GLU A 168 10.26 6.18 19.03
C GLU A 168 9.19 5.41 18.25
N LEU A 169 9.53 4.31 17.58
CA LEU A 169 8.61 3.47 16.80
C LEU A 169 8.04 2.33 17.65
N ILE A 170 6.86 1.83 17.27
CA ILE A 170 6.30 0.60 17.86
C ILE A 170 7.24 -0.60 17.62
N ASP A 171 7.09 -1.64 18.42
CA ASP A 171 7.94 -2.84 18.31
C ASP A 171 7.54 -3.64 17.06
N GLY A 172 8.45 -4.49 16.54
CA GLY A 172 8.17 -5.32 15.36
C GLY A 172 8.20 -4.58 14.02
N ILE A 173 8.75 -3.37 13.99
CA ILE A 173 8.98 -2.61 12.76
C ILE A 173 10.31 -3.03 12.14
N GLU A 174 10.30 -3.32 10.85
CA GLU A 174 11.49 -3.52 10.04
C GLU A 174 11.99 -2.20 9.45
N PHE A 175 13.27 -2.15 9.10
CA PHE A 175 13.86 -0.98 8.43
C PHE A 175 14.23 -1.33 7.00
N GLY A 176 13.94 -0.44 6.06
CA GLY A 176 14.30 -0.64 4.67
C GLY A 176 14.25 0.62 3.83
N GLY A 177 14.87 0.56 2.66
CA GLY A 177 14.82 1.61 1.65
C GLY A 177 13.75 1.36 0.59
N VAL A 178 13.74 2.22 -0.44
CA VAL A 178 12.84 2.07 -1.60
C VAL A 178 13.01 0.72 -2.31
N ALA A 179 14.21 0.11 -2.27
CA ALA A 179 14.45 -1.21 -2.86
C ALA A 179 13.68 -2.34 -2.13
N THR A 180 13.42 -2.20 -0.83
CA THR A 180 12.59 -3.14 -0.08
C THR A 180 11.14 -3.10 -0.58
N PHE A 181 10.59 -1.90 -0.74
CA PHE A 181 9.24 -1.72 -1.31
C PHE A 181 9.18 -2.16 -2.80
N MET A 182 10.11 -1.67 -3.62
CA MET A 182 10.77 -2.37 -4.73
C MET A 182 10.40 -3.84 -4.93
N GLY A 183 11.07 -4.65 -4.11
CA GLY A 183 10.97 -6.10 -4.15
C GLY A 183 9.59 -6.62 -3.77
N ASP A 184 8.89 -5.99 -2.84
CA ASP A 184 7.57 -6.45 -2.43
C ASP A 184 6.49 -6.13 -3.48
N ALA A 185 6.48 -4.92 -4.03
CA ALA A 185 5.45 -4.46 -4.95
C ALA A 185 5.60 -5.01 -6.37
N SER A 186 6.82 -5.30 -6.82
CA SER A 186 7.05 -5.91 -8.15
C SER A 186 6.43 -7.30 -8.31
N ARG A 187 6.20 -8.00 -7.20
CA ARG A 187 5.58 -9.33 -7.16
C ARG A 187 4.17 -9.33 -6.56
N ALA A 188 3.60 -8.17 -6.21
CA ALA A 188 2.32 -8.12 -5.53
C ALA A 188 1.14 -8.18 -6.51
N LYS A 189 0.05 -8.88 -6.14
CA LYS A 189 -1.24 -8.83 -6.84
C LYS A 189 -1.81 -7.41 -6.90
N ALA A 190 -1.55 -6.61 -5.88
CA ALA A 190 -1.95 -5.21 -5.82
C ALA A 190 -0.89 -4.36 -5.13
N SER A 191 -0.74 -3.12 -5.60
CA SER A 191 0.10 -2.10 -4.97
C SER A 191 -0.67 -0.80 -4.79
N LEU A 192 -0.61 -0.21 -3.59
CA LEU A 192 -1.32 1.02 -3.24
C LEU A 192 -0.36 2.10 -2.74
N PHE A 193 -0.73 3.37 -2.93
CA PHE A 193 -0.04 4.52 -2.35
C PHE A 193 -1.09 5.38 -1.62
N ILE A 194 -0.94 5.53 -0.31
CA ILE A 194 -1.94 6.17 0.57
C ILE A 194 -1.32 7.32 1.35
#